data_AF-A0A1G9F8R8-F1
#
_entry.id   AF-A0A1G9F8R8-F1
#
_cell.length_a   1.000
_cell.length_b   1.000
_cell.length_c   1.000
_cell.angle_alpha   90.00
_cell.angle_beta   90.00
_cell.angle_gamma   90.00
#
_symmetry.space_group_name_H-M   'P 1'
#
loop_
_entity.id
_entity.type
_entity.pdbx_description
1 polymer ?
#
loop_
_entity_poly.entity_id
_entity_poly.type
_entity_poly.pdbx_seq_one_letter_code
_entity_poly.pdbx_strand_id
1 'polypeptide(L)'
;MDQDQQANRIIEFIKGGEKPKRDFKIGVELEHIVVRKEDFQSITYYEEKGIESILKNLIPQGYKPNYEGDYVIGLEGKDEVITLEPGGQLEISIRPCSTIKEVEDIYLAFLKKIIPILEKENQLLMAIGYHPKTSIKDIPFNPKGRYKHMADYLITKGKYAHNMMKGTASLQVVIDYENQEDFMKKFRVANFLSPLFHLITDNAPIFEGKVYQDNSVRSTIWENMDKDRSGIVPGALQEDFGYKAYAQYILNTPPIFIIKNGEVITTHNKKTKELIDFYRATDEEIDHILSMVFPDVRARQYIEIRMGDTLPYPLSMAYVALIKGIFYNDVALAYLYEMAKGTEEEKVYRAKENIGKKGFEGSFKCKTAGDFIPILFDLARKGLDQEERKYLEGLEALALKHANPAQVLKARIASVGDEALGWCSLNKYGRGIDSDSKK
;
A
#
# COMPACT_ATOMS: atom_id res chain seq x y z
N MET A 1 -16.00 11.10 -30.35
CA MET A 1 -16.27 9.69 -29.99
C MET A 1 -17.19 9.68 -28.79
N ASP A 2 -18.15 8.77 -28.75
CA ASP A 2 -19.05 8.64 -27.61
C ASP A 2 -18.27 8.12 -26.38
N GLN A 3 -18.13 8.96 -25.36
CA GLN A 3 -17.38 8.66 -24.15
C GLN A 3 -17.99 7.46 -23.41
N ASP A 4 -19.30 7.24 -23.55
CA ASP A 4 -19.97 6.11 -22.93
C ASP A 4 -19.59 4.77 -23.59
N GLN A 5 -19.38 4.76 -24.90
CA GLN A 5 -18.92 3.55 -25.61
C GLN A 5 -17.48 3.18 -25.28
N GLN A 6 -16.59 4.16 -25.12
CA GLN A 6 -15.20 3.90 -24.70
C GLN A 6 -15.13 3.35 -23.27
N ALA A 7 -16.02 3.80 -22.38
CA ALA A 7 -16.07 3.34 -21.00
C ALA A 7 -16.41 1.85 -20.89
N ASN A 8 -17.20 1.31 -21.83
CA ASN A 8 -17.65 -0.09 -21.81
C ASN A 8 -16.50 -1.08 -21.70
N ARG A 9 -15.38 -0.83 -22.41
CA ARG A 9 -14.26 -1.76 -22.40
C ARG A 9 -13.56 -1.83 -21.02
N ILE A 10 -13.45 -0.70 -20.32
CA ILE A 10 -12.93 -0.64 -18.94
C ILE A 10 -13.95 -1.27 -17.97
N ILE A 11 -15.24 -1.02 -18.17
CA ILE A 11 -16.32 -1.62 -17.37
C ILE A 11 -16.28 -3.14 -17.49
N GLU A 12 -16.16 -3.69 -18.69
CA GLU A 12 -16.05 -5.14 -18.94
C GLU A 12 -14.81 -5.73 -18.27
N PHE A 13 -13.67 -5.03 -18.34
CA PHE A 13 -12.44 -5.47 -17.68
C PHE A 13 -12.64 -5.59 -16.16
N ILE A 14 -13.17 -4.54 -15.52
CA ILE A 14 -13.46 -4.53 -14.07
C ILE A 14 -14.50 -5.62 -13.75
N LYS A 15 -15.56 -5.74 -14.55
CA LYS A 15 -16.58 -6.76 -14.37
C LYS A 15 -16.03 -8.19 -14.46
N GLY A 16 -14.96 -8.41 -15.23
CA GLY A 16 -14.24 -9.69 -15.28
C GLY A 16 -13.66 -10.15 -13.93
N GLY A 17 -13.58 -9.26 -12.94
CA GLY A 17 -13.19 -9.57 -11.57
C GLY A 17 -14.30 -10.15 -10.68
N GLU A 18 -15.56 -10.09 -11.11
CA GLU A 18 -16.71 -10.59 -10.35
C GLU A 18 -16.59 -12.10 -10.08
N LYS A 19 -16.77 -12.52 -8.82
CA LYS A 19 -16.74 -13.93 -8.42
C LYS A 19 -17.60 -14.20 -7.19
N PRO A 20 -18.18 -15.39 -7.01
CA PRO A 20 -19.03 -15.66 -5.85
C PRO A 20 -18.23 -15.60 -4.55
N LYS A 21 -18.87 -15.20 -3.44
CA LYS A 21 -18.21 -15.01 -2.13
C LYS A 21 -17.37 -16.21 -1.64
N ARG A 22 -17.78 -17.43 -1.97
CA ARG A 22 -17.04 -18.66 -1.61
C ARG A 22 -15.63 -18.73 -2.24
N ASP A 23 -15.41 -18.00 -3.32
CA ASP A 23 -14.15 -17.96 -4.07
C ASP A 23 -13.33 -16.70 -3.74
N PHE A 24 -13.79 -15.85 -2.80
CA PHE A 24 -13.05 -14.68 -2.35
C PHE A 24 -11.72 -15.07 -1.70
N LYS A 25 -10.70 -14.28 -2.03
CA LYS A 25 -9.33 -14.40 -1.52
C LYS A 25 -8.82 -13.03 -1.11
N ILE A 26 -7.72 -12.99 -0.39
CA ILE A 26 -7.02 -11.76 0.00
C ILE A 26 -5.65 -11.77 -0.64
N GLY A 27 -5.35 -10.71 -1.39
CA GLY A 27 -4.00 -10.40 -1.83
C GLY A 27 -3.34 -9.44 -0.84
N VAL A 28 -2.02 -9.57 -0.68
CA VAL A 28 -1.25 -8.69 0.21
C VAL A 28 0.05 -8.32 -0.47
N GLU A 29 0.34 -7.03 -0.50
CA GLU A 29 1.59 -6.46 -0.97
C GLU A 29 2.26 -5.73 0.20
N LEU A 30 3.53 -6.04 0.46
CA LEU A 30 4.31 -5.40 1.52
C LEU A 30 5.60 -4.84 0.93
N GLU A 31 5.83 -3.56 1.13
CA GLU A 31 7.10 -2.91 0.79
C GLU A 31 8.00 -2.82 2.03
N HIS A 32 9.31 -2.98 1.81
CA HIS A 32 10.33 -2.90 2.84
C HIS A 32 11.50 -2.04 2.39
N ILE A 33 12.12 -1.38 3.36
CA ILE A 33 13.30 -0.55 3.13
C ILE A 33 14.51 -1.29 3.70
N VAL A 34 15.53 -1.50 2.89
CA VAL A 34 16.80 -2.08 3.37
C VAL A 34 17.71 -0.95 3.84
N VAL A 35 18.25 -1.08 5.05
CA VAL A 35 19.17 -0.09 5.63
C VAL A 35 20.40 -0.75 6.20
N ARG A 36 21.50 0.00 6.32
CA ARG A 36 22.66 -0.40 7.13
C ARG A 36 22.29 -0.42 8.60
N LYS A 37 22.80 -1.41 9.34
CA LYS A 37 22.50 -1.56 10.77
C LYS A 37 23.16 -0.48 11.62
N GLU A 38 24.30 0.05 11.21
CA GLU A 38 25.11 0.99 12.00
C GLU A 38 24.48 2.38 12.07
N ASP A 39 23.91 2.86 10.97
CA ASP A 39 23.48 4.26 10.82
C ASP A 39 22.08 4.43 10.22
N PHE A 40 21.38 3.33 9.91
CA PHE A 40 20.04 3.29 9.30
C PHE A 40 19.94 4.02 7.94
N GLN A 41 21.06 4.25 7.27
CA GLN A 41 21.06 4.78 5.92
C GLN A 41 20.56 3.72 4.94
N SER A 42 19.76 4.15 3.96
CA SER A 42 19.21 3.30 2.91
C SER A 42 20.32 2.64 2.10
N ILE A 43 20.15 1.35 1.81
CA ILE A 43 20.96 0.62 0.84
C ILE A 43 20.38 0.89 -0.55
N THR A 44 21.21 1.38 -1.47
CA THR A 44 20.78 1.64 -2.85
C THR A 44 21.05 0.46 -3.78
N TYR A 45 20.53 0.52 -5.00
CA TYR A 45 20.67 -0.57 -5.97
C TYR A 45 22.11 -0.84 -6.39
N TYR A 46 22.87 0.22 -6.66
CA TYR A 46 24.16 0.16 -7.36
C TYR A 46 25.37 -0.09 -6.45
N GLU A 47 25.17 -0.19 -5.14
CA GLU A 47 26.24 -0.47 -4.18
C GLU A 47 26.74 -1.92 -4.31
N GLU A 48 28.00 -2.20 -3.95
CA GLU A 48 28.59 -3.55 -3.96
C GLU A 48 27.76 -4.55 -3.12
N LYS A 49 27.30 -4.08 -1.96
CA LYS A 49 26.38 -4.79 -1.06
C LYS A 49 24.94 -4.27 -1.21
N GLY A 50 24.59 -3.82 -2.41
CA GLY A 50 23.33 -3.16 -2.74
C GLY A 50 22.14 -4.08 -2.96
N ILE A 51 21.02 -3.49 -3.37
CA ILE A 51 19.77 -4.22 -3.66
C ILE A 51 19.98 -5.31 -4.73
N GLU A 52 20.76 -5.04 -5.78
CA GLU A 52 21.04 -6.05 -6.80
C GLU A 52 21.74 -7.29 -6.22
N SER A 53 22.71 -7.07 -5.32
CA SER A 53 23.44 -8.14 -4.64
C SER A 53 22.50 -8.99 -3.79
N ILE A 54 21.55 -8.36 -3.08
CA ILE A 54 20.52 -9.05 -2.30
C ILE A 54 19.65 -9.93 -3.23
N LEU A 55 19.16 -9.38 -4.35
CA LEU A 55 18.35 -10.14 -5.31
C LEU A 55 19.13 -11.33 -5.89
N LYS A 56 20.39 -11.13 -6.28
CA LYS A 56 21.27 -12.19 -6.79
C LYS A 56 21.50 -13.30 -5.76
N ASN A 57 21.65 -12.95 -4.48
CA ASN A 57 21.81 -13.91 -3.39
C ASN A 57 20.53 -14.66 -3.02
N LEU A 58 19.36 -14.16 -3.41
CA LEU A 58 18.08 -14.86 -3.28
C LEU A 58 17.88 -15.91 -4.39
N ILE A 59 18.46 -15.76 -5.58
CA ILE A 59 18.30 -16.71 -6.70
C ILE A 59 18.58 -18.18 -6.27
N PRO A 60 19.68 -18.51 -5.54
CA PRO A 60 19.92 -19.86 -5.05
C PRO A 60 18.88 -20.40 -4.05
N GLN A 61 18.02 -19.54 -3.49
CA GLN A 61 16.90 -19.93 -2.60
C GLN A 61 15.65 -20.38 -3.37
N GLY A 62 15.77 -20.62 -4.69
CA GLY A 62 14.70 -21.13 -5.55
C GLY A 62 13.89 -20.05 -6.27
N TYR A 63 14.40 -18.83 -6.33
CA TYR A 63 13.77 -17.74 -7.09
C TYR A 63 14.27 -17.69 -8.53
N LYS A 64 13.37 -17.43 -9.47
CA LYS A 64 13.71 -17.18 -10.87
C LYS A 64 13.89 -15.67 -11.09
N PRO A 65 15.03 -15.21 -11.61
CA PRO A 65 15.27 -13.77 -11.82
C PRO A 65 14.48 -13.20 -13.00
N ASN A 66 14.03 -11.95 -12.84
CA ASN A 66 13.52 -11.10 -13.91
C ASN A 66 14.54 -9.99 -14.21
N TYR A 67 14.85 -9.79 -15.48
CA TYR A 67 15.88 -8.88 -15.95
C TYR A 67 15.32 -7.75 -16.80
N GLU A 68 15.91 -6.57 -16.66
CA GLU A 68 15.78 -5.47 -17.63
C GLU A 68 17.18 -5.10 -18.12
N GLY A 69 17.51 -5.51 -19.34
CA GLY A 69 18.89 -5.52 -19.81
C GLY A 69 19.74 -6.45 -18.95
N ASP A 70 20.85 -5.94 -18.41
CA ASP A 70 21.79 -6.69 -17.57
C ASP A 70 21.44 -6.65 -16.07
N TYR A 71 20.38 -5.93 -15.69
CA TYR A 71 20.01 -5.68 -14.29
C TYR A 71 18.95 -6.66 -13.80
N VAL A 72 19.16 -7.28 -12.63
CA VAL A 72 18.13 -8.07 -11.94
C VAL A 72 17.17 -7.10 -11.23
N ILE A 73 15.93 -7.01 -11.71
CA ILE A 73 14.95 -6.01 -11.23
C ILE A 73 13.78 -6.61 -10.44
N GLY A 74 13.78 -7.94 -10.28
CA GLY A 74 12.75 -8.66 -9.55
C GLY A 74 13.01 -10.16 -9.56
N LEU A 75 12.22 -10.89 -8.78
CA LEU A 75 12.32 -12.34 -8.60
C LEU A 75 10.93 -12.96 -8.59
N GLU A 76 10.76 -14.06 -9.31
CA GLU A 76 9.56 -14.89 -9.28
C GLU A 76 9.79 -16.06 -8.31
N GLY A 77 8.99 -16.10 -7.25
CA GLY A 77 8.92 -17.23 -6.31
C GLY A 77 7.77 -18.17 -6.66
N LYS A 78 7.51 -19.13 -5.77
CA LYS A 78 6.41 -20.08 -5.93
C LYS A 78 5.07 -19.46 -5.55
N ASP A 79 5.05 -18.75 -4.43
CA ASP A 79 3.83 -18.22 -3.80
C ASP A 79 3.85 -16.68 -3.72
N GLU A 80 4.96 -16.07 -4.14
CA GLU A 80 5.25 -14.65 -4.02
C GLU A 80 6.10 -14.14 -5.19
N VAL A 81 5.93 -12.87 -5.54
CA VAL A 81 6.81 -12.14 -6.47
C VAL A 81 7.52 -11.04 -5.70
N ILE A 82 8.81 -10.85 -5.95
CA ILE A 82 9.60 -9.74 -5.42
C ILE A 82 9.83 -8.72 -6.53
N THR A 83 9.43 -7.49 -6.29
CA THR A 83 9.56 -6.34 -7.20
C THR A 83 10.35 -5.23 -6.52
N LEU A 84 10.84 -4.28 -7.31
CA LEU A 84 11.48 -3.07 -6.82
C LEU A 84 10.62 -1.85 -7.08
N GLU A 85 10.38 -1.06 -6.03
CA GLU A 85 9.84 0.29 -6.10
C GLU A 85 10.93 1.32 -6.46
N PRO A 86 10.59 2.55 -6.90
CA PRO A 86 11.54 3.44 -7.57
C PRO A 86 12.83 3.76 -6.79
N GLY A 87 12.77 3.82 -5.45
CA GLY A 87 13.93 4.07 -4.58
C GLY A 87 14.73 2.82 -4.21
N GLY A 88 14.35 1.65 -4.71
CA GLY A 88 14.96 0.37 -4.35
C GLY A 88 14.30 -0.31 -3.14
N GLN A 89 13.12 0.14 -2.71
CA GLN A 89 12.32 -0.60 -1.74
C GLN A 89 11.96 -1.97 -2.32
N LEU A 90 12.08 -3.01 -1.49
CA LEU A 90 11.72 -4.37 -1.85
C LEU A 90 10.23 -4.56 -1.61
N GLU A 91 9.47 -4.84 -2.65
CA GLU A 91 8.06 -5.22 -2.53
C GLU A 91 7.95 -6.74 -2.63
N ILE A 92 7.15 -7.34 -1.74
CA ILE A 92 6.67 -8.71 -1.87
C ILE A 92 5.17 -8.69 -2.15
N SER A 93 4.79 -9.22 -3.31
CA SER A 93 3.40 -9.46 -3.69
C SER A 93 3.06 -10.93 -3.44
N ILE A 94 2.24 -11.18 -2.43
CA ILE A 94 1.82 -12.53 -2.05
C ILE A 94 0.62 -12.95 -2.92
N ARG A 95 0.63 -14.20 -3.41
CA ARG A 95 -0.48 -14.73 -4.19
C ARG A 95 -1.81 -14.59 -3.42
N PRO A 96 -2.97 -14.53 -4.11
CA PRO A 96 -4.26 -14.54 -3.44
C PRO A 96 -4.43 -15.78 -2.52
N CYS A 97 -4.77 -15.54 -1.25
CA CYS A 97 -4.93 -16.56 -0.21
C CYS A 97 -6.35 -16.59 0.35
N SER A 98 -6.81 -17.73 0.83
CA SER A 98 -8.14 -17.86 1.45
C SER A 98 -8.10 -17.55 2.94
N THR A 99 -6.96 -17.77 3.59
CA THR A 99 -6.79 -17.51 5.04
C THR A 99 -5.63 -16.55 5.29
N ILE A 100 -5.72 -15.81 6.40
CA ILE A 100 -4.61 -14.96 6.88
C ILE A 100 -3.40 -15.82 7.25
N LYS A 101 -3.64 -17.07 7.68
CA LYS A 101 -2.57 -18.01 8.00
C LYS A 101 -1.69 -18.34 6.79
N GLU A 102 -2.29 -18.55 5.61
CA GLU A 102 -1.53 -18.75 4.38
C GLU A 102 -0.67 -17.52 4.02
N VAL A 103 -1.22 -16.31 4.16
CA VAL A 103 -0.47 -15.06 3.95
C VAL A 103 0.72 -14.98 4.92
N GLU A 104 0.48 -15.25 6.20
CA GLU A 104 1.51 -15.27 7.23
C GLU A 104 2.61 -16.29 6.91
N ASP A 105 2.25 -17.51 6.51
CA ASP A 105 3.20 -18.57 6.21
C ASP A 105 4.10 -18.22 5.03
N ILE A 106 3.53 -17.66 3.96
CA ILE A 106 4.31 -17.20 2.78
C ILE A 106 5.25 -16.06 3.20
N TYR A 107 4.74 -15.08 3.96
CA TYR A 107 5.54 -13.94 4.38
C TYR A 107 6.70 -14.36 5.30
N LEU A 108 6.45 -15.21 6.30
CA LEU A 108 7.50 -15.73 7.18
C LEU A 108 8.50 -16.62 6.43
N ALA A 109 8.06 -17.37 5.41
CA ALA A 109 8.96 -18.13 4.55
C ALA A 109 9.90 -17.22 3.74
N PHE A 110 9.39 -16.10 3.22
CA PHE A 110 10.21 -15.06 2.60
C PHE A 110 11.24 -14.49 3.58
N LEU A 111 10.82 -14.10 4.80
CA LEU A 111 11.73 -13.58 5.83
C LEU A 111 12.86 -14.58 6.17
N LYS A 112 12.56 -15.87 6.25
CA LYS A 112 13.56 -16.92 6.48
C LYS A 112 14.62 -17.02 5.37
N LYS A 113 14.28 -16.64 4.13
CA LYS A 113 15.21 -16.64 2.99
C LYS A 113 16.06 -15.36 2.95
N ILE A 114 15.44 -14.19 3.12
CA ILE A 114 16.12 -12.90 2.92
C ILE A 114 16.95 -12.46 4.13
N ILE A 115 16.47 -12.68 5.36
CA ILE A 115 17.15 -12.15 6.55
C ILE A 115 18.59 -12.68 6.70
N PRO A 116 18.89 -13.98 6.52
CA PRO A 116 20.27 -14.47 6.62
C PRO A 116 21.21 -13.84 5.59
N ILE A 117 20.71 -13.38 4.45
CA ILE A 117 21.49 -12.67 3.44
C ILE A 117 21.83 -11.26 3.95
N LEU A 118 20.83 -10.54 4.45
CA LEU A 118 21.00 -9.18 4.98
C LEU A 118 21.92 -9.15 6.20
N GLU A 119 21.79 -10.12 7.11
CA GLU A 119 22.62 -10.15 8.33
C GLU A 119 24.11 -10.38 8.05
N LYS A 120 24.45 -11.14 6.99
CA LYS A 120 25.85 -11.32 6.56
C LYS A 120 26.49 -10.00 6.13
N GLU A 121 25.69 -9.09 5.58
CA GLU A 121 26.13 -7.77 5.11
C GLU A 121 25.87 -6.65 6.13
N ASN A 122 25.50 -7.01 7.36
CA ASN A 122 25.14 -6.09 8.44
C ASN A 122 24.00 -5.12 8.09
N GLN A 123 22.97 -5.63 7.43
CA GLN A 123 21.81 -4.88 6.98
C GLN A 123 20.54 -5.27 7.73
N LEU A 124 19.57 -4.35 7.77
CA LEU A 124 18.25 -4.55 8.36
C LEU A 124 17.17 -4.44 7.28
N LEU A 125 16.20 -5.35 7.31
CA LEU A 125 14.94 -5.21 6.58
C LEU A 125 13.95 -4.44 7.45
N MET A 126 13.57 -3.24 7.03
CA MET A 126 12.72 -2.35 7.80
C MET A 126 11.28 -2.37 7.27
N ALA A 127 10.34 -2.60 8.18
CA ALA A 127 8.94 -2.27 7.97
C ALA A 127 8.63 -0.91 8.64
N ILE A 128 8.97 0.17 7.92
CA ILE A 128 8.74 1.57 8.31
C ILE A 128 8.12 2.34 7.13
N GLY A 129 7.10 3.16 7.37
CA GLY A 129 6.30 3.80 6.32
C GLY A 129 7.05 4.87 5.49
N TYR A 130 8.14 5.40 6.02
CA TYR A 130 9.04 6.32 5.34
C TYR A 130 10.49 6.07 5.79
N HIS A 131 11.45 6.12 4.86
CA HIS A 131 12.85 5.88 5.20
C HIS A 131 13.37 6.88 6.26
N PRO A 132 14.16 6.45 7.25
CA PRO A 132 14.41 7.25 8.44
C PRO A 132 15.59 8.23 8.35
N LYS A 133 16.52 8.08 7.40
CA LYS A 133 17.82 8.80 7.47
C LYS A 133 18.30 9.45 6.20
N THR A 134 18.40 8.69 5.13
CA THR A 134 18.86 9.21 3.85
C THR A 134 17.93 10.35 3.41
N SER A 135 18.40 11.35 2.67
CA SER A 135 17.45 12.28 2.03
C SER A 135 17.01 11.69 0.71
N ILE A 136 15.76 11.91 0.29
CA ILE A 136 15.29 11.37 -1.00
C ILE A 136 16.13 11.83 -2.19
N LYS A 137 16.78 13.01 -2.10
CA LYS A 137 17.65 13.53 -3.16
C LYS A 137 18.89 12.66 -3.37
N ASP A 138 19.33 11.96 -2.33
CA ASP A 138 20.53 11.13 -2.32
C ASP A 138 20.21 9.66 -2.68
N ILE A 139 18.92 9.30 -2.76
CA ILE A 139 18.46 7.99 -3.25
C ILE A 139 18.35 8.04 -4.77
N PRO A 140 19.14 7.24 -5.52
CA PRO A 140 19.00 7.11 -6.96
C PRO A 140 17.76 6.30 -7.32
N PHE A 141 17.24 6.50 -8.53
CA PHE A 141 16.24 5.58 -9.08
C PHE A 141 16.92 4.24 -9.41
N ASN A 142 16.22 3.13 -9.18
CA ASN A 142 16.68 1.81 -9.63
C ASN A 142 16.65 1.71 -11.19
N PRO A 143 17.30 0.72 -11.81
CA PRO A 143 17.50 0.66 -13.26
C PRO A 143 16.27 0.21 -14.07
N LYS A 144 15.05 0.46 -13.60
CA LYS A 144 13.81 0.22 -14.38
C LYS A 144 13.48 1.43 -15.24
N GLY A 145 13.47 1.27 -16.56
CA GLY A 145 13.29 2.34 -17.55
C GLY A 145 12.02 3.15 -17.33
N ARG A 146 10.92 2.50 -16.92
CA ARG A 146 9.65 3.18 -16.59
C ARG A 146 9.78 4.25 -15.50
N TYR A 147 10.67 4.10 -14.54
CA TYR A 147 10.80 5.06 -13.43
C TYR A 147 11.47 6.35 -13.85
N LYS A 148 12.32 6.34 -14.88
CA LYS A 148 12.83 7.58 -15.49
C LYS A 148 11.68 8.40 -16.07
N HIS A 149 10.81 7.77 -16.85
CA HIS A 149 9.62 8.45 -17.42
C HIS A 149 8.67 8.96 -16.34
N MET A 150 8.45 8.18 -15.27
CA MET A 150 7.65 8.63 -14.13
C MET A 150 8.30 9.80 -13.39
N ALA A 151 9.61 9.77 -13.17
CA ALA A 151 10.34 10.82 -12.48
C ALA A 151 10.27 12.15 -13.23
N ASP A 152 10.47 12.11 -14.56
CA ASP A 152 10.39 13.27 -15.45
C ASP A 152 8.99 13.89 -15.49
N TYR A 153 7.94 13.06 -15.43
CA TYR A 153 6.57 13.55 -15.33
C TYR A 153 6.29 14.18 -13.95
N LEU A 154 6.64 13.45 -12.88
CA LEU A 154 6.24 13.78 -11.50
C LEU A 154 7.03 14.94 -10.89
N ILE A 155 8.22 15.25 -11.39
CA ILE A 155 8.99 16.41 -10.92
C ILE A 155 8.24 17.75 -11.14
N THR A 156 7.30 17.78 -12.07
CA THR A 156 6.48 18.97 -12.39
C THR A 156 5.15 19.05 -11.65
N LYS A 157 4.84 18.05 -10.79
CA LYS A 157 3.56 17.91 -10.10
C LYS A 157 3.62 18.49 -8.68
N GLY A 158 3.40 17.66 -7.66
CA GLY A 158 3.36 18.07 -6.27
C GLY A 158 4.73 18.03 -5.60
N LYS A 159 4.87 18.80 -4.51
CA LYS A 159 6.14 18.96 -3.77
C LYS A 159 6.70 17.66 -3.17
N TYR A 160 5.88 16.62 -2.99
CA TYR A 160 6.29 15.34 -2.41
C TYR A 160 6.25 14.19 -3.42
N ALA A 161 6.18 14.49 -4.72
CA ALA A 161 6.03 13.45 -5.74
C ALA A 161 7.23 12.48 -5.77
N HIS A 162 8.46 12.98 -5.66
CA HIS A 162 9.65 12.13 -5.54
C HIS A 162 9.79 11.49 -4.14
N ASN A 163 9.25 12.11 -3.09
CA ASN A 163 9.22 11.50 -1.75
C ASN A 163 8.35 10.25 -1.74
N MET A 164 7.20 10.28 -2.41
CA MET A 164 6.37 9.10 -2.62
C MET A 164 7.18 8.01 -3.34
N MET A 165 7.76 8.34 -4.50
CA MET A 165 8.46 7.33 -5.32
C MET A 165 9.61 6.63 -4.59
N LYS A 166 10.41 7.39 -3.83
CA LYS A 166 11.70 6.89 -3.31
C LYS A 166 11.75 6.68 -1.80
N GLY A 167 10.83 7.30 -1.07
CA GLY A 167 10.91 7.40 0.39
C GLY A 167 9.88 6.57 1.13
N THR A 168 8.73 6.24 0.53
CA THR A 168 7.65 5.54 1.21
C THR A 168 7.74 4.02 1.07
N ALA A 169 7.18 3.31 2.05
CA ALA A 169 6.89 1.88 1.96
C ALA A 169 5.48 1.59 2.51
N SER A 170 4.68 0.82 1.78
CA SER A 170 3.28 0.54 2.09
C SER A 170 2.97 -0.92 2.41
N LEU A 171 1.83 -1.14 3.07
CA LEU A 171 1.13 -2.42 3.17
C LEU A 171 -0.24 -2.24 2.51
N GLN A 172 -0.45 -2.93 1.40
CA GLN A 172 -1.67 -2.87 0.62
C GLN A 172 -2.42 -4.21 0.73
N VAL A 173 -3.73 -4.13 0.91
CA VAL A 173 -4.59 -5.31 0.98
C VAL A 173 -5.57 -5.28 -0.18
N VAL A 174 -5.63 -6.38 -0.90
CA VAL A 174 -6.45 -6.56 -2.10
C VAL A 174 -7.63 -7.46 -1.76
N ILE A 175 -8.82 -7.00 -2.10
CA ILE A 175 -10.08 -7.71 -1.85
C ILE A 175 -10.89 -7.88 -3.15
N ASP A 176 -11.64 -8.97 -3.22
CA ASP A 176 -12.55 -9.32 -4.29
C ASP A 176 -13.94 -8.70 -4.07
N TYR A 177 -14.77 -8.74 -5.11
CA TYR A 177 -16.18 -8.36 -5.06
C TYR A 177 -17.06 -9.33 -5.85
N GLU A 178 -18.31 -9.46 -5.43
CA GLU A 178 -19.25 -10.43 -6.01
C GLU A 178 -19.89 -9.93 -7.29
N ASN A 179 -20.26 -8.66 -7.29
CA ASN A 179 -20.95 -7.97 -8.37
C ASN A 179 -20.80 -6.46 -8.17
N GLN A 180 -21.39 -5.67 -9.06
CA GLN A 180 -21.36 -4.22 -8.97
C GLN A 180 -21.90 -3.67 -7.63
N GLU A 181 -22.97 -4.23 -7.07
CA GLU A 181 -23.54 -3.72 -5.81
C GLU A 181 -22.55 -3.90 -4.65
N ASP A 182 -21.91 -5.07 -4.57
CA ASP A 182 -20.86 -5.36 -3.58
C ASP A 182 -19.62 -4.48 -3.79
N PHE A 183 -19.19 -4.29 -5.05
CA PHE A 183 -18.12 -3.36 -5.40
C PHE A 183 -18.41 -1.95 -4.88
N MET A 184 -19.60 -1.41 -5.15
CA MET A 184 -19.99 -0.06 -4.74
C MET A 184 -19.94 0.11 -3.21
N LYS A 185 -20.43 -0.89 -2.47
CA LYS A 185 -20.40 -0.88 -0.99
C LYS A 185 -18.96 -0.89 -0.47
N LYS A 186 -18.14 -1.84 -0.94
CA LYS A 186 -16.73 -1.97 -0.52
C LYS A 186 -15.91 -0.73 -0.87
N PHE A 187 -16.06 -0.21 -2.09
CA PHE A 187 -15.33 0.96 -2.56
C PHE A 187 -15.69 2.21 -1.73
N ARG A 188 -16.98 2.44 -1.46
CA ARG A 188 -17.43 3.56 -0.62
C ARG A 188 -16.94 3.43 0.81
N VAL A 189 -17.09 2.26 1.43
CA VAL A 189 -16.66 2.02 2.82
C VAL A 189 -15.15 2.19 2.96
N ALA A 190 -14.35 1.69 2.02
CA ALA A 190 -12.90 1.86 2.04
C ALA A 190 -12.48 3.34 1.96
N ASN A 191 -13.10 4.13 1.06
CA ASN A 191 -12.81 5.57 0.98
C ASN A 191 -13.25 6.32 2.25
N PHE A 192 -14.42 5.97 2.80
CA PHE A 192 -14.92 6.54 4.05
C PHE A 192 -13.98 6.27 5.24
N LEU A 193 -13.42 5.06 5.32
CA LEU A 193 -12.50 4.64 6.38
C LEU A 193 -11.05 5.06 6.15
N SER A 194 -10.72 5.64 4.98
CA SER A 194 -9.34 6.04 4.65
C SER A 194 -8.62 6.86 5.73
N PRO A 195 -9.24 7.82 6.43
CA PRO A 195 -8.53 8.59 7.47
C PRO A 195 -8.16 7.72 8.68
N LEU A 196 -9.01 6.75 9.03
CA LEU A 196 -8.77 5.85 10.16
C LEU A 196 -7.70 4.82 9.83
N PHE A 197 -7.67 4.29 8.60
CA PHE A 197 -6.62 3.36 8.17
C PHE A 197 -5.26 4.05 8.15
N HIS A 198 -5.15 5.29 7.65
CA HIS A 198 -3.92 6.07 7.77
C HIS A 198 -3.50 6.31 9.23
N LEU A 199 -4.44 6.55 10.15
CA LEU A 199 -4.14 6.83 11.55
C LEU A 199 -3.60 5.61 12.30
N ILE A 200 -4.31 4.48 12.25
CA ILE A 200 -3.97 3.30 13.06
C ILE A 200 -2.72 2.60 12.53
N THR A 201 -2.43 2.75 11.23
CA THR A 201 -1.25 2.16 10.61
C THR A 201 -0.06 3.11 10.54
N ASP A 202 -0.19 4.37 10.93
CA ASP A 202 0.92 5.34 10.87
C ASP A 202 2.18 4.78 11.56
N ASN A 203 3.23 4.61 10.76
CA ASN A 203 4.49 3.99 11.09
C ASN A 203 5.65 4.74 10.40
N ALA A 204 5.50 6.04 10.22
CA ALA A 204 6.51 6.94 9.65
C ALA A 204 6.86 8.06 10.66
N PRO A 205 7.63 7.74 11.72
CA PRO A 205 7.96 8.68 12.80
C PRO A 205 8.95 9.78 12.37
N ILE A 206 9.66 9.59 11.26
CA ILE A 206 10.72 10.46 10.75
C ILE A 206 10.40 10.83 9.31
N PHE A 207 10.60 12.10 8.95
CA PHE A 207 10.49 12.62 7.60
C PHE A 207 11.71 13.48 7.28
N GLU A 208 12.40 13.18 6.18
CA GLU A 208 13.66 13.84 5.77
C GLU A 208 14.69 13.95 6.91
N GLY A 209 14.90 12.85 7.63
CA GLY A 209 15.89 12.74 8.71
C GLY A 209 15.51 13.43 10.03
N LYS A 210 14.30 14.01 10.15
CA LYS A 210 13.80 14.67 11.37
C LYS A 210 12.54 14.02 11.89
N VAL A 211 12.40 13.95 13.21
CA VAL A 211 11.17 13.48 13.85
C VAL A 211 9.98 14.31 13.35
N TYR A 212 9.02 13.64 12.72
CA TYR A 212 7.83 14.27 12.19
C TYR A 212 6.86 14.56 13.32
N GLN A 213 6.47 15.83 13.49
CA GLN A 213 5.68 16.26 14.66
C GLN A 213 4.20 15.90 14.53
N ASP A 214 3.66 15.93 13.32
CA ASP A 214 2.29 15.57 13.01
C ASP A 214 2.15 14.04 12.81
N ASN A 215 1.00 13.57 12.35
CA ASN A 215 0.67 12.15 12.16
C ASN A 215 0.46 11.81 10.68
N SER A 216 0.61 10.55 10.34
CA SER A 216 0.29 9.97 9.03
C SER A 216 0.96 10.72 7.87
N VAL A 217 2.27 11.00 7.97
CA VAL A 217 3.02 11.76 6.93
C VAL A 217 2.87 11.17 5.55
N ARG A 218 2.71 9.83 5.43
CA ARG A 218 2.46 9.17 4.15
C ARG A 218 1.16 9.65 3.49
N SER A 219 0.10 9.90 4.26
CA SER A 219 -1.14 10.52 3.76
C SER A 219 -0.85 11.92 3.21
N THR A 220 -0.10 12.74 3.95
CA THR A 220 0.30 14.09 3.49
C THR A 220 1.15 14.05 2.22
N ILE A 221 2.06 13.08 2.10
CA ILE A 221 2.88 12.85 0.90
C ILE A 221 1.97 12.56 -0.30
N TRP A 222 1.03 11.63 -0.17
CA TRP A 222 0.10 11.27 -1.25
C TRP A 222 -0.81 12.43 -1.66
N GLU A 223 -1.34 13.20 -0.71
CA GLU A 223 -2.15 14.41 -0.99
C GLU A 223 -1.38 15.52 -1.70
N ASN A 224 -0.04 15.49 -1.66
CA ASN A 224 0.84 16.48 -2.26
C ASN A 224 1.77 15.86 -3.33
N MET A 225 1.36 14.74 -3.95
CA MET A 225 2.11 14.05 -5.01
C MET A 225 1.61 14.46 -6.40
N ASP A 226 0.38 14.11 -6.79
CA ASP A 226 -0.23 14.50 -8.06
C ASP A 226 -1.76 14.42 -7.94
N LYS A 227 -2.41 15.58 -7.87
CA LYS A 227 -3.85 15.73 -7.66
C LYS A 227 -4.72 15.09 -8.74
N ASP A 228 -4.16 14.82 -9.93
CA ASP A 228 -4.92 14.21 -11.02
C ASP A 228 -5.19 12.72 -10.77
N ARG A 229 -4.38 12.08 -9.92
CA ARG A 229 -4.34 10.61 -9.77
C ARG A 229 -4.25 10.10 -8.33
N SER A 230 -4.23 10.97 -7.33
CA SER A 230 -4.05 10.61 -5.92
C SER A 230 -5.22 11.12 -5.06
N GLY A 231 -5.36 10.53 -3.86
CA GLY A 231 -6.45 10.84 -2.93
C GLY A 231 -7.72 10.04 -3.21
N ILE A 232 -8.87 10.65 -2.96
CA ILE A 232 -10.19 10.04 -3.15
C ILE A 232 -10.61 10.23 -4.61
N VAL A 233 -11.03 9.15 -5.26
CA VAL A 233 -11.56 9.22 -6.63
C VAL A 233 -12.80 10.12 -6.65
N PRO A 234 -12.92 11.08 -7.58
CA PRO A 234 -14.09 11.94 -7.68
C PRO A 234 -15.38 11.13 -7.84
N GLY A 235 -16.35 11.40 -6.98
CA GLY A 235 -17.62 10.70 -6.89
C GLY A 235 -17.61 9.46 -5.99
N ALA A 236 -16.48 9.00 -5.44
CA ALA A 236 -16.36 7.71 -4.74
C ALA A 236 -17.35 7.50 -3.57
N LEU A 237 -17.84 8.60 -2.99
CA LEU A 237 -18.81 8.57 -1.89
C LEU A 237 -20.26 8.81 -2.32
N GLN A 238 -20.51 9.11 -3.60
CA GLN A 238 -21.85 9.33 -4.16
C GLN A 238 -22.61 8.01 -4.30
N GLU A 239 -23.94 8.08 -4.19
CA GLU A 239 -24.83 6.92 -4.13
C GLU A 239 -24.70 5.99 -5.36
N ASP A 240 -24.52 6.59 -6.54
CA ASP A 240 -24.49 5.96 -7.86
C ASP A 240 -23.08 5.62 -8.37
N PHE A 241 -22.04 5.81 -7.55
CA PHE A 241 -20.66 5.51 -7.95
C PHE A 241 -20.45 4.01 -8.15
N GLY A 242 -20.31 3.56 -9.39
CA GLY A 242 -19.99 2.19 -9.78
C GLY A 242 -19.00 2.12 -10.94
N TYR A 243 -18.99 0.99 -11.68
CA TYR A 243 -18.02 0.74 -12.75
C TYR A 243 -17.96 1.86 -13.79
N LYS A 244 -19.12 2.40 -14.21
CA LYS A 244 -19.19 3.48 -15.20
C LYS A 244 -18.51 4.76 -14.70
N ALA A 245 -18.77 5.18 -13.47
CA ALA A 245 -18.17 6.36 -12.88
C ALA A 245 -16.65 6.20 -12.75
N TYR A 246 -16.18 5.04 -12.30
CA TYR A 246 -14.74 4.75 -12.22
C TYR A 246 -14.09 4.71 -13.61
N ALA A 247 -14.72 4.07 -14.61
CA ALA A 247 -14.22 4.07 -16.00
C ALA A 247 -14.13 5.49 -16.57
N GLN A 248 -15.12 6.34 -16.31
CA GLN A 248 -15.09 7.75 -16.72
C GLN A 248 -13.96 8.52 -16.02
N TYR A 249 -13.68 8.25 -14.75
CA TYR A 249 -12.51 8.80 -14.06
C TYR A 249 -11.21 8.42 -14.78
N ILE A 250 -11.03 7.14 -15.13
CA ILE A 250 -9.85 6.65 -15.84
C ILE A 250 -9.71 7.30 -17.23
N LEU A 251 -10.79 7.33 -18.02
CA LEU A 251 -10.81 7.96 -19.35
C LEU A 251 -10.41 9.44 -19.32
N ASN A 252 -10.74 10.14 -18.23
CA ASN A 252 -10.49 11.57 -18.07
C ASN A 252 -9.18 11.89 -17.35
N THR A 253 -8.49 10.90 -16.80
CA THR A 253 -7.19 11.07 -16.15
C THR A 253 -6.07 10.96 -17.19
N PRO A 254 -5.11 11.90 -17.24
CA PRO A 254 -3.92 11.76 -18.06
C PRO A 254 -3.04 10.61 -17.52
N PRO A 255 -2.73 9.56 -18.31
CA PRO A 255 -1.76 8.55 -17.89
C PRO A 255 -0.37 9.19 -17.81
N ILE A 256 0.59 8.60 -17.09
CA ILE A 256 1.97 9.13 -17.06
C ILE A 256 2.65 8.87 -18.42
N PHE A 257 2.49 7.65 -18.90
CA PHE A 257 2.93 7.20 -20.21
C PHE A 257 2.02 6.06 -20.69
N ILE A 258 2.00 5.83 -22.00
CA ILE A 258 1.39 4.64 -22.59
C ILE A 258 2.47 3.78 -23.23
N ILE A 259 2.20 2.48 -23.35
CA ILE A 259 3.05 1.55 -24.11
C ILE A 259 2.31 1.24 -25.39
N LYS A 260 2.93 1.52 -26.54
CA LYS A 260 2.36 1.22 -27.85
C LYS A 260 3.42 0.57 -28.72
N ASN A 261 3.14 -0.62 -29.24
CA ASN A 261 4.10 -1.41 -30.03
C ASN A 261 5.46 -1.62 -29.32
N GLY A 262 5.45 -1.75 -27.99
CA GLY A 262 6.67 -1.89 -27.18
C GLY A 262 7.42 -0.59 -26.89
N GLU A 263 6.96 0.55 -27.41
CA GLU A 263 7.58 1.86 -27.17
C GLU A 263 6.82 2.64 -26.09
N VAL A 264 7.57 3.33 -25.22
CA VAL A 264 7.01 4.23 -24.22
C VAL A 264 6.74 5.59 -24.86
N ILE A 265 5.49 6.01 -24.82
CA ILE A 265 5.04 7.31 -25.35
C ILE A 265 4.63 8.22 -24.19
N THR A 266 5.23 9.40 -24.12
CA THR A 266 4.84 10.45 -23.17
C THR A 266 3.49 11.04 -23.55
N THR A 267 2.65 11.24 -22.54
CA THR A 267 1.23 11.61 -22.71
C THR A 267 1.00 13.10 -22.54
N HIS A 268 1.95 13.79 -21.90
CA HIS A 268 1.81 15.17 -21.45
C HIS A 268 0.52 15.35 -20.63
N ASN A 269 -0.41 16.20 -21.08
CA ASN A 269 -1.70 16.45 -20.43
C ASN A 269 -2.88 15.85 -21.20
N LYS A 270 -2.63 15.02 -22.23
CA LYS A 270 -3.71 14.37 -22.99
C LYS A 270 -4.39 13.33 -22.11
N LYS A 271 -5.72 13.32 -22.15
CA LYS A 271 -6.51 12.35 -21.38
C LYS A 271 -6.40 10.96 -22.02
N THR A 272 -6.57 9.93 -21.21
CA THR A 272 -6.55 8.52 -21.67
C THR A 272 -7.45 8.29 -22.88
N LYS A 273 -8.66 8.86 -22.88
CA LYS A 273 -9.64 8.75 -23.99
C LYS A 273 -9.18 9.30 -25.35
N GLU A 274 -8.16 10.15 -25.35
CA GLU A 274 -7.57 10.75 -26.55
C GLU A 274 -6.38 9.95 -27.09
N LEU A 275 -5.87 9.01 -26.28
CA LEU A 275 -4.61 8.31 -26.52
C LEU A 275 -4.80 6.84 -26.92
N ILE A 276 -5.87 6.22 -26.44
CA ILE A 276 -6.15 4.80 -26.60
C ILE A 276 -7.44 4.59 -27.38
N ASP A 277 -7.39 3.68 -28.35
CA ASP A 277 -8.57 3.18 -29.06
C ASP A 277 -9.22 2.06 -28.23
N PHE A 278 -10.13 2.44 -27.33
CA PHE A 278 -10.80 1.51 -26.42
C PHE A 278 -11.67 0.45 -27.09
N TYR A 279 -11.99 0.58 -28.38
CA TYR A 279 -12.70 -0.47 -29.11
C TYR A 279 -11.79 -1.65 -29.46
N ARG A 280 -10.47 -1.46 -29.40
CA ARG A 280 -9.45 -2.45 -29.75
C ARG A 280 -8.44 -2.69 -28.62
N ALA A 281 -8.58 -1.99 -27.50
CA ALA A 281 -7.67 -2.08 -26.38
C ALA A 281 -7.64 -3.51 -25.79
N THR A 282 -6.45 -4.05 -25.63
CA THR A 282 -6.23 -5.34 -24.97
C THR A 282 -6.45 -5.24 -23.46
N ASP A 283 -6.61 -6.38 -22.79
CA ASP A 283 -6.66 -6.40 -21.32
C ASP A 283 -5.37 -5.83 -20.71
N GLU A 284 -4.22 -6.09 -21.32
CA GLU A 284 -2.92 -5.57 -20.90
C GLU A 284 -2.85 -4.03 -21.00
N GLU A 285 -3.38 -3.44 -22.06
CA GLU A 285 -3.42 -1.98 -22.21
C GLU A 285 -4.34 -1.32 -21.17
N ILE A 286 -5.49 -1.93 -20.87
CA ILE A 286 -6.41 -1.43 -19.84
C ILE A 286 -5.76 -1.55 -18.46
N ASP A 287 -5.18 -2.72 -18.18
CA ASP A 287 -4.51 -3.02 -16.92
C ASP A 287 -3.36 -2.03 -16.67
N HIS A 288 -2.55 -1.75 -17.70
CA HIS A 288 -1.50 -0.73 -17.68
C HIS A 288 -2.04 0.64 -17.30
N ILE A 289 -3.14 1.09 -17.90
CA ILE A 289 -3.73 2.41 -17.60
C ILE A 289 -4.31 2.48 -16.20
N LEU A 290 -4.97 1.42 -15.74
CA LEU A 290 -5.46 1.33 -14.37
C LEU A 290 -4.32 1.40 -13.36
N SER A 291 -3.13 0.89 -13.71
CA SER A 291 -1.93 0.98 -12.85
C SER A 291 -1.34 2.39 -12.75
N MET A 292 -1.76 3.33 -13.62
CA MET A 292 -1.23 4.71 -13.65
C MET A 292 -1.97 5.66 -12.70
N VAL A 293 -3.03 5.20 -12.02
CA VAL A 293 -3.67 5.97 -10.96
C VAL A 293 -3.33 5.40 -9.59
N PHE A 294 -3.26 6.28 -8.58
CA PHE A 294 -2.84 5.97 -7.22
C PHE A 294 -3.81 6.57 -6.16
N PRO A 295 -5.13 6.39 -6.28
CA PRO A 295 -6.06 6.80 -5.23
C PRO A 295 -5.85 5.99 -3.95
N ASP A 296 -6.49 6.39 -2.86
CA ASP A 296 -6.49 5.60 -1.60
C ASP A 296 -7.07 4.20 -1.81
N VAL A 297 -8.11 4.12 -2.65
CA VAL A 297 -8.78 2.89 -3.02
C VAL A 297 -8.79 2.79 -4.54
N ARG A 298 -8.13 1.77 -5.08
CA ARG A 298 -7.99 1.56 -6.53
C ARG A 298 -8.81 0.36 -6.96
N ALA A 299 -9.49 0.49 -8.10
CA ALA A 299 -10.18 -0.63 -8.73
C ALA A 299 -9.40 -1.13 -9.96
N ARG A 300 -9.23 -2.45 -10.01
CA ARG A 300 -8.84 -3.25 -11.18
C ARG A 300 -9.89 -4.36 -11.34
N GLN A 301 -9.49 -5.61 -11.54
CA GLN A 301 -10.37 -6.79 -11.36
C GLN A 301 -10.59 -7.16 -9.89
N TYR A 302 -10.17 -6.29 -8.99
CA TYR A 302 -10.21 -6.38 -7.54
C TYR A 302 -10.16 -4.95 -6.99
N ILE A 303 -10.40 -4.78 -5.69
CA ILE A 303 -10.25 -3.50 -4.98
C ILE A 303 -8.97 -3.54 -4.16
N GLU A 304 -8.09 -2.57 -4.36
CA GLU A 304 -6.87 -2.37 -3.56
C GLU A 304 -7.12 -1.31 -2.50
N ILE A 305 -6.80 -1.62 -1.24
CA ILE A 305 -6.85 -0.70 -0.11
C ILE A 305 -5.42 -0.31 0.25
N ARG A 306 -5.07 0.96 -0.02
CA ARG A 306 -3.68 1.40 -0.17
C ARG A 306 -3.16 2.29 0.96
N MET A 307 -3.95 2.48 2.02
CA MET A 307 -3.70 3.46 3.09
C MET A 307 -2.71 2.97 4.16
N GLY A 308 -2.42 1.67 4.24
CA GLY A 308 -1.55 1.09 5.27
C GLY A 308 -0.09 1.48 5.09
N ASP A 309 0.56 2.13 6.07
CA ASP A 309 2.03 2.13 6.07
C ASP A 309 2.49 0.67 6.16
N THR A 310 3.68 0.33 5.66
CA THR A 310 4.25 -0.98 5.97
C THR A 310 4.39 -1.11 7.50
N LEU A 311 4.07 -2.29 8.04
CA LEU A 311 4.01 -2.56 9.48
C LEU A 311 4.93 -3.72 9.86
N PRO A 312 5.64 -3.67 11.00
CA PRO A 312 6.41 -4.81 11.45
C PRO A 312 5.49 -5.97 11.80
N TYR A 313 5.93 -7.21 11.53
CA TYR A 313 5.24 -8.39 12.05
C TYR A 313 5.18 -8.34 13.59
N PRO A 314 4.07 -8.71 14.25
CA PRO A 314 2.82 -9.26 13.69
C PRO A 314 1.75 -8.20 13.30
N LEU A 315 2.05 -6.89 13.41
CA LEU A 315 1.07 -5.83 13.14
C LEU A 315 0.62 -5.78 11.67
N SER A 316 1.48 -6.20 10.73
CA SER A 316 1.08 -6.34 9.32
C SER A 316 -0.09 -7.32 9.14
N MET A 317 0.00 -8.50 9.77
CA MET A 317 -1.08 -9.49 9.72
C MET A 317 -2.35 -9.00 10.44
N ALA A 318 -2.19 -8.17 11.47
CA ALA A 318 -3.32 -7.54 12.15
C ALA A 318 -4.10 -6.58 11.24
N TYR A 319 -3.41 -5.81 10.40
CA TYR A 319 -4.07 -4.95 9.41
C TYR A 319 -4.76 -5.77 8.30
N VAL A 320 -4.12 -6.85 7.82
CA VAL A 320 -4.77 -7.79 6.89
C VAL A 320 -6.05 -8.36 7.50
N ALA A 321 -6.02 -8.77 8.77
CA ALA A 321 -7.17 -9.27 9.51
C ALA A 321 -8.28 -8.22 9.67
N LEU A 322 -7.91 -6.96 9.96
CA LEU A 322 -8.84 -5.85 10.07
C LEU A 322 -9.61 -5.65 8.75
N ILE A 323 -8.89 -5.63 7.62
CA ILE A 323 -9.49 -5.48 6.30
C ILE A 323 -10.39 -6.69 5.97
N LYS A 324 -9.91 -7.93 6.14
CA LYS A 324 -10.73 -9.14 5.92
C LYS A 324 -12.04 -9.09 6.71
N GLY A 325 -11.95 -8.83 8.01
CA GLY A 325 -13.11 -8.82 8.91
C GLY A 325 -14.14 -7.75 8.58
N ILE A 326 -13.71 -6.60 8.05
CA ILE A 326 -14.64 -5.53 7.63
C ILE A 326 -15.31 -5.87 6.30
N PHE A 327 -14.53 -6.24 5.29
CA PHE A 327 -15.01 -6.24 3.91
C PHE A 327 -15.59 -7.59 3.46
N TYR A 328 -15.28 -8.69 4.13
CA TYR A 328 -15.85 -10.03 3.82
C TYR A 328 -16.95 -10.46 4.79
N ASN A 329 -17.44 -9.55 5.62
CA ASN A 329 -18.61 -9.76 6.45
C ASN A 329 -19.75 -8.83 6.06
N ASP A 330 -20.88 -9.41 5.63
CA ASP A 330 -22.03 -8.64 5.13
C ASP A 330 -22.63 -7.69 6.17
N VAL A 331 -22.64 -8.10 7.45
CA VAL A 331 -23.22 -7.30 8.53
C VAL A 331 -22.34 -6.09 8.83
N ALA A 332 -21.02 -6.29 8.95
CA ALA A 332 -20.06 -5.22 9.17
C ALA A 332 -20.04 -4.24 7.99
N LEU A 333 -19.99 -4.77 6.76
CA LEU A 333 -20.00 -3.97 5.54
C LEU A 333 -21.29 -3.15 5.42
N ALA A 334 -22.46 -3.75 5.67
CA ALA A 334 -23.74 -3.04 5.63
C ALA A 334 -23.81 -1.92 6.69
N TYR A 335 -23.38 -2.19 7.91
CA TYR A 335 -23.36 -1.18 8.98
C TYR A 335 -22.47 0.02 8.60
N LEU A 336 -21.26 -0.24 8.12
CA LEU A 336 -20.32 0.81 7.71
C LEU A 336 -20.79 1.53 6.45
N TYR A 337 -21.46 0.84 5.52
CA TYR A 337 -22.06 1.45 4.34
C TYR A 337 -23.14 2.45 4.71
N GLU A 338 -24.05 2.10 5.64
CA GLU A 338 -25.05 3.04 6.15
C GLU A 338 -24.41 4.23 6.86
N MET A 339 -23.33 4.02 7.61
CA MET A 339 -22.59 5.13 8.22
C MET A 339 -21.91 6.03 7.18
N ALA A 340 -21.43 5.46 6.08
CA ALA A 340 -20.77 6.19 5.00
C ALA A 340 -21.74 7.01 4.15
N LYS A 341 -23.04 6.66 4.09
CA LYS A 341 -24.05 7.41 3.33
C LYS A 341 -24.10 8.88 3.74
N GLY A 342 -24.31 9.75 2.74
CA GLY A 342 -24.35 11.20 2.91
C GLY A 342 -23.02 11.84 3.34
N THR A 343 -21.91 11.09 3.35
CA THR A 343 -20.58 11.67 3.57
C THR A 343 -20.10 12.31 2.28
N GLU A 344 -19.88 13.62 2.33
CA GLU A 344 -19.22 14.34 1.24
C GLU A 344 -17.70 14.09 1.27
N GLU A 345 -17.07 14.04 0.10
CA GLU A 345 -15.62 13.84 -0.04
C GLU A 345 -14.81 14.86 0.74
N GLU A 346 -15.24 16.13 0.74
CA GLU A 346 -14.60 17.20 1.50
C GLU A 346 -14.53 16.88 2.99
N LYS A 347 -15.55 16.20 3.56
CA LYS A 347 -15.55 15.81 4.97
C LYS A 347 -14.51 14.73 5.26
N VAL A 348 -14.22 13.84 4.31
CA VAL A 348 -13.15 12.85 4.44
C VAL A 348 -11.78 13.50 4.37
N TYR A 349 -11.55 14.43 3.42
CA TYR A 349 -10.31 15.22 3.37
C TYR A 349 -10.10 16.05 4.65
N ARG A 350 -11.14 16.72 5.15
CA ARG A 350 -11.08 17.43 6.43
C ARG A 350 -10.77 16.48 7.59
N ALA A 351 -11.30 15.26 7.58
CA ALA A 351 -10.96 14.26 8.60
C ALA A 351 -9.47 13.86 8.52
N LYS A 352 -8.93 13.62 7.32
CA LYS A 352 -7.49 13.36 7.13
C LYS A 352 -6.63 14.50 7.65
N GLU A 353 -6.96 15.75 7.32
CA GLU A 353 -6.22 16.92 7.80
C GLU A 353 -6.28 17.04 9.34
N ASN A 354 -7.46 16.88 9.94
CA ASN A 354 -7.63 16.95 11.39
C ASN A 354 -6.89 15.82 12.11
N ILE A 355 -6.94 14.60 11.59
CA ILE A 355 -6.22 13.43 12.10
C ILE A 355 -4.71 13.63 11.95
N GLY A 356 -4.23 14.18 10.83
CA GLY A 356 -2.82 14.53 10.65
C GLY A 356 -2.32 15.41 11.79
N LYS A 357 -3.11 16.44 12.18
CA LYS A 357 -2.73 17.38 13.25
C LYS A 357 -2.95 16.86 14.66
N LYS A 358 -4.00 16.06 14.91
CA LYS A 358 -4.47 15.71 16.27
C LYS A 358 -4.42 14.22 16.59
N GLY A 359 -4.00 13.37 15.66
CA GLY A 359 -4.01 11.93 15.81
C GLY A 359 -5.42 11.40 16.14
N PHE A 360 -5.51 10.60 17.21
CA PHE A 360 -6.77 10.01 17.68
C PHE A 360 -7.80 11.04 18.17
N GLU A 361 -7.37 12.25 18.56
CA GLU A 361 -8.26 13.37 18.92
C GLU A 361 -8.77 14.15 17.70
N GLY A 362 -8.35 13.76 16.49
CA GLY A 362 -8.85 14.31 15.23
C GLY A 362 -10.33 14.02 15.03
N SER A 363 -11.07 14.97 14.45
CA SER A 363 -12.49 14.79 14.19
C SER A 363 -12.73 13.77 13.07
N PHE A 364 -13.59 12.79 13.33
CA PHE A 364 -14.09 11.84 12.34
C PHE A 364 -15.62 11.73 12.50
N LYS A 365 -16.36 12.14 11.46
CA LYS A 365 -17.83 12.35 11.53
C LYS A 365 -18.18 13.32 12.67
N CYS A 366 -19.03 12.91 13.61
CA CYS A 366 -19.50 13.71 14.74
C CYS A 366 -18.75 13.38 16.05
N LYS A 367 -17.64 12.64 15.98
CA LYS A 367 -16.85 12.17 17.12
C LYS A 367 -15.36 12.36 16.86
N THR A 368 -14.51 11.93 17.80
CA THR A 368 -13.08 11.77 17.54
C THR A 368 -12.82 10.48 16.76
N ALA A 369 -11.65 10.38 16.12
CA ALA A 369 -11.18 9.15 15.50
C ALA A 369 -11.03 8.04 16.55
N GLY A 370 -10.52 8.36 17.75
CA GLY A 370 -10.38 7.47 18.89
C GLY A 370 -11.70 6.82 19.32
N ASP A 371 -12.78 7.60 19.40
CA ASP A 371 -14.12 7.08 19.73
C ASP A 371 -14.63 6.02 18.75
N PHE A 372 -14.15 6.04 17.51
CA PHE A 372 -14.55 5.11 16.47
C PHE A 372 -13.74 3.81 16.50
N ILE A 373 -12.51 3.82 17.02
CA ILE A 373 -11.60 2.67 17.03
C ILE A 373 -12.23 1.41 17.66
N PRO A 374 -12.87 1.46 18.84
CA PRO A 374 -13.50 0.27 19.42
C PRO A 374 -14.58 -0.34 18.52
N ILE A 375 -15.37 0.52 17.85
CA ILE A 375 -16.43 0.08 16.92
C ILE A 375 -15.81 -0.62 15.72
N LEU A 376 -14.75 -0.04 15.14
CA LEU A 376 -14.07 -0.58 13.98
C LEU A 376 -13.51 -1.99 14.25
N PHE A 377 -12.82 -2.17 15.37
CA PHE A 377 -12.24 -3.47 15.73
C PHE A 377 -13.28 -4.50 16.17
N ASP A 378 -14.36 -4.10 16.86
CA ASP A 378 -15.47 -5.00 17.20
C ASP A 378 -16.16 -5.55 15.94
N LEU A 379 -16.41 -4.70 14.95
CA LEU A 379 -16.98 -5.10 13.65
C LEU A 379 -16.05 -6.08 12.93
N ALA A 380 -14.76 -5.76 12.83
CA ALA A 380 -13.78 -6.63 12.18
C ALA A 380 -13.68 -8.00 12.89
N ARG A 381 -13.64 -8.00 14.22
CA ARG A 381 -13.58 -9.24 15.02
C ARG A 381 -14.79 -10.13 14.80
N LYS A 382 -15.98 -9.55 14.73
CA LYS A 382 -17.23 -10.28 14.42
C LYS A 382 -17.24 -10.82 12.99
N GLY A 383 -16.55 -10.16 12.08
CA GLY A 383 -16.42 -10.57 10.69
C GLY A 383 -15.33 -11.61 10.41
N LEU A 384 -14.51 -11.97 11.40
CA LEU A 384 -13.48 -13.00 11.27
C LEU A 384 -13.92 -14.35 11.86
N ASP A 385 -13.42 -15.40 11.22
CA ASP A 385 -13.45 -16.76 11.76
C ASP A 385 -12.72 -16.82 13.10
N GLN A 386 -13.14 -17.72 13.98
CA GLN A 386 -12.66 -17.79 15.36
C GLN A 386 -11.13 -17.90 15.45
N GLU A 387 -10.50 -18.67 14.56
CA GLU A 387 -9.05 -18.89 14.52
C GLU A 387 -8.26 -17.66 14.05
N GLU A 388 -8.90 -16.76 13.30
CA GLU A 388 -8.28 -15.57 12.71
C GLU A 388 -8.39 -14.35 13.63
N ARG A 389 -9.30 -14.33 14.61
CA ARG A 389 -9.52 -13.20 15.52
C ARG A 389 -8.29 -12.80 16.33
N LYS A 390 -7.38 -13.74 16.58
CA LYS A 390 -6.11 -13.49 17.29
C LYS A 390 -5.19 -12.52 16.54
N TYR A 391 -5.28 -12.48 15.21
CA TYR A 391 -4.42 -11.59 14.41
C TYR A 391 -4.69 -10.12 14.72
N LEU A 392 -5.91 -9.75 15.13
CA LEU A 392 -6.26 -8.36 15.46
C LEU A 392 -5.56 -7.82 16.72
N GLU A 393 -5.19 -8.69 17.66
CA GLU A 393 -4.84 -8.32 19.04
C GLU A 393 -3.74 -7.24 19.13
N GLY A 394 -2.67 -7.38 18.33
CA GLY A 394 -1.52 -6.47 18.41
C GLY A 394 -1.88 -5.03 18.00
N LEU A 395 -2.57 -4.86 16.88
CA LEU A 395 -2.94 -3.54 16.37
C LEU A 395 -4.10 -2.94 17.16
N GLU A 396 -5.08 -3.77 17.55
CA GLU A 396 -6.20 -3.35 18.40
C GLU A 396 -5.71 -2.83 19.75
N ALA A 397 -4.81 -3.54 20.42
CA ALA A 397 -4.30 -3.14 21.73
C ALA A 397 -3.56 -1.80 21.70
N LEU A 398 -2.89 -1.48 20.59
CA LEU A 398 -2.28 -0.16 20.37
C LEU A 398 -3.35 0.90 20.13
N ALA A 399 -4.24 0.66 19.16
CA ALA A 399 -5.23 1.64 18.74
C ALA A 399 -6.23 1.98 19.87
N LEU A 400 -6.63 1.02 20.70
CA LEU A 400 -7.50 1.24 21.88
C LEU A 400 -6.84 2.10 22.96
N LYS A 401 -5.50 2.18 22.97
CA LYS A 401 -4.75 3.10 23.84
C LYS A 401 -4.50 4.46 23.17
N HIS A 402 -5.16 4.72 22.05
CA HIS A 402 -4.96 5.90 21.20
C HIS A 402 -3.49 6.05 20.79
N ALA A 403 -2.85 4.93 20.49
CA ALA A 403 -1.47 4.85 20.05
C ALA A 403 -1.37 4.16 18.69
N ASN A 404 -0.43 4.61 17.86
CA ASN A 404 0.00 3.95 16.62
C ASN A 404 1.52 3.69 16.65
N PRO A 405 2.07 2.89 15.72
CA PRO A 405 3.50 2.59 15.63
C PRO A 405 4.41 3.83 15.61
N ALA A 406 4.04 4.88 14.85
CA ALA A 406 4.81 6.11 14.77
C ALA A 406 4.89 6.83 16.13
N GLN A 407 3.78 6.93 16.86
CA GLN A 407 3.77 7.52 18.21
C GLN A 407 4.63 6.73 19.20
N VAL A 408 4.56 5.40 19.15
CA VAL A 408 5.42 4.53 19.97
C VAL A 408 6.90 4.77 19.65
N LEU A 409 7.25 4.87 18.36
CA LEU A 409 8.63 5.14 17.94
C LEU A 409 9.10 6.53 18.33
N LYS A 410 8.29 7.58 18.15
CA LYS A 410 8.64 8.96 18.55
C LYS A 410 8.98 9.03 20.04
N ALA A 411 8.19 8.38 20.89
CA ALA A 411 8.46 8.32 22.33
C ALA A 411 9.77 7.59 22.65
N ARG A 412 10.06 6.49 21.95
CA ARG A 412 11.32 5.74 22.12
C ARG A 412 12.53 6.52 21.59
N ILE A 413 12.42 7.19 20.45
CA ILE A 413 13.48 8.03 19.88
C ILE A 413 13.87 9.14 20.85
N ALA A 414 12.90 9.75 21.53
CA ALA A 414 13.19 10.74 22.57
C ALA A 414 14.00 10.17 23.75
N SER A 415 13.98 8.85 23.97
CA SER A 415 14.64 8.18 25.09
C SER A 415 16.01 7.59 24.71
N VAL A 416 16.11 6.92 23.55
CA VAL A 416 17.30 6.15 23.14
C VAL A 416 17.84 6.52 21.75
N GLY A 417 17.32 7.60 21.15
CA GLY A 417 17.74 8.04 19.82
C GLY A 417 17.36 7.04 18.71
N ASP A 418 18.20 6.96 17.68
CA ASP A 418 17.92 6.19 16.47
C ASP A 418 17.87 4.68 16.69
N GLU A 419 18.44 4.16 17.79
CA GLU A 419 18.35 2.73 18.14
C GLU A 419 16.90 2.25 18.27
N ALA A 420 15.98 3.16 18.61
CA ALA A 420 14.55 2.89 18.65
C ALA A 420 13.99 2.36 17.32
N LEU A 421 14.58 2.76 16.18
CA LEU A 421 14.17 2.32 14.85
C LEU A 421 14.31 0.81 14.68
N GLY A 422 15.22 0.16 15.42
CA GLY A 422 15.36 -1.30 15.43
C GLY A 422 14.08 -2.05 15.78
N TRP A 423 13.09 -1.41 16.42
CA TRP A 423 11.77 -2.01 16.67
C TRP A 423 11.02 -2.36 15.37
N CYS A 424 11.24 -1.62 14.28
CA CYS A 424 10.70 -1.89 12.94
C CYS A 424 11.50 -2.93 12.13
N SER A 425 12.64 -3.39 12.64
CA SER A 425 13.44 -4.40 11.95
C SER A 425 12.75 -5.77 11.99
N LEU A 426 12.71 -6.42 10.83
CA LEU A 426 12.16 -7.76 10.66
C LEU A 426 13.19 -8.87 10.87
N ASN A 427 14.47 -8.54 11.08
CA ASN A 427 15.56 -9.52 11.14
C ASN A 427 15.35 -10.58 12.24
N LYS A 428 14.72 -10.23 13.36
CA LYS A 428 14.42 -11.19 14.43
C LYS A 428 13.43 -12.28 14.04
N TYR A 429 12.66 -12.10 12.95
CA TYR A 429 11.64 -13.06 12.49
C TYR A 429 12.13 -14.00 11.39
N GLY A 430 13.30 -13.73 10.80
CA GLY A 430 13.93 -14.63 9.81
C GLY A 430 14.88 -15.65 10.44
N ARG A 431 15.30 -15.44 11.69
CA ARG A 431 15.99 -16.44 12.49
C ARG A 431 14.95 -17.46 12.93
N GLY A 432 15.14 -18.75 12.62
CA GLY A 432 14.15 -19.79 12.97
C GLY A 432 13.72 -19.67 14.44
N ILE A 433 12.45 -19.96 14.73
CA ILE A 433 11.82 -19.82 16.07
C ILE A 433 12.57 -20.62 17.19
N ASP A 434 13.62 -21.37 16.86
CA ASP A 434 14.48 -22.10 17.79
C ASP A 434 15.71 -21.36 18.31
N SER A 435 15.93 -20.07 18.00
CA SER A 435 16.97 -19.28 18.68
C SER A 435 16.41 -18.06 19.42
N ASP A 436 16.41 -18.18 20.75
CA ASP A 436 16.29 -17.12 21.75
C ASP A 436 14.89 -16.58 22.11
N SER A 437 13.97 -17.49 22.41
CA SER A 437 12.94 -17.26 23.46
C SER A 437 13.53 -17.28 24.89
N LYS A 438 14.76 -16.79 25.06
CA LYS A 438 15.43 -16.53 26.34
C LYS A 438 16.42 -15.38 26.21
N LYS A 439 15.93 -14.15 26.17
CA LYS A 439 16.48 -12.99 26.90
C LYS A 439 15.61 -11.76 26.78
#